data_AF-A0A2G3K0J5-F1
#
_entry.id   AF-A0A2G3K0J5-F1
#
_cell.length_a   1.000
_cell.length_b   1.000
_cell.length_c   1.000
_cell.angle_alpha   90.00
_cell.angle_beta   90.00
_cell.angle_gamma   90.00
#
_symmetry.space_group_name_H-M   'P 1'
#
loop_
_entity.id
_entity.type
_entity.pdbx_description
1 polymer ?
#
loop_
_entity_poly.entity_id
_entity_poly.type
_entity_poly.pdbx_seq_one_letter_code
_entity_poly.pdbx_strand_id
1 'polypeptide(L)'
;MLQQWLAAPHPSPRQVSVLILVPTRELASQVSRTLDQLARTLPGNVKILPLFGGVSINPQMMDLRGGADIVVATPGRLLDLCTRNALQLFSVKTLVLDEADRLLDLGFAEEISRIITLLPNPRQTLLFSATFPTEVQSLAEQQLREPQRIMLAATDSDRPAIVQRAIHVDETQRGDLLLTLIRDEGWTQVLVFVATHRMADQLAKLLNQANIPAAPFHGELSQGRRSQALAAFKEGSLQVLLATDVAARGIDIVQLPTVINYNLPRSAVDYQHRIGRTGRAGASGLAISFVTPISEAHFRLIEKRQQQRLVREQIAGFEVQPAAILTTNTGAGGIKGKRKSKKDKLREAGKSD
;
A
#
# COMPACT_ATOMS: atom_id res chain seq x y z
N MET A 1 20.53 -14.34 3.14
CA MET A 1 20.99 -13.94 1.79
C MET A 1 22.39 -13.34 1.76
N LEU A 2 22.70 -12.19 2.38
CA LEU A 2 24.03 -11.58 2.25
C LEU A 2 25.16 -12.46 2.79
N GLN A 3 24.93 -13.16 3.91
CA GLN A 3 25.88 -14.15 4.43
C GLN A 3 26.05 -15.35 3.49
N GLN A 4 24.98 -15.80 2.81
CA GLN A 4 25.06 -16.87 1.81
C GLN A 4 25.81 -16.40 0.56
N TRP A 5 25.63 -15.14 0.15
CA TRP A 5 26.39 -14.53 -0.94
C TRP A 5 27.88 -14.53 -0.59
N LEU A 6 28.26 -14.10 0.62
CA LEU A 6 29.66 -14.06 1.06
C LEU A 6 30.35 -15.44 1.04
N ALA A 7 29.60 -16.50 1.32
CA ALA A 7 30.11 -17.87 1.31
C ALA A 7 30.14 -18.50 -0.09
N ALA A 8 29.57 -17.85 -1.11
CA ALA A 8 29.43 -18.39 -2.45
C ALA A 8 30.51 -17.85 -3.40
N PRO A 9 30.91 -18.63 -4.42
CA PRO A 9 31.78 -18.13 -5.48
C PRO A 9 31.10 -17.02 -6.28
N HIS A 10 31.85 -15.99 -6.64
CA HIS A 10 31.39 -14.85 -7.43
C HIS A 10 31.85 -14.97 -8.89
N PRO A 11 31.00 -15.45 -9.81
CA PRO A 11 31.36 -15.60 -11.21
C PRO A 11 31.58 -14.24 -11.88
N SER A 12 32.43 -14.23 -12.91
CA SER A 12 32.61 -13.10 -13.81
C SER A 12 32.20 -13.52 -15.23
N PRO A 13 31.21 -12.86 -15.86
CA PRO A 13 30.42 -11.74 -15.35
C PRO A 13 29.50 -12.14 -14.19
N ARG A 14 29.07 -11.16 -13.38
CA ARG A 14 28.15 -11.38 -12.26
C ARG A 14 26.84 -11.99 -12.74
N GLN A 15 26.27 -12.87 -11.93
CA GLN A 15 24.98 -13.50 -12.19
C GLN A 15 24.03 -13.25 -11.03
N VAL A 16 22.76 -12.99 -11.34
CA VAL A 16 21.75 -12.72 -10.31
C VAL A 16 21.50 -13.98 -9.52
N SER A 17 21.88 -13.94 -8.24
CA SER A 17 21.73 -15.06 -7.30
C SER A 17 20.49 -14.91 -6.42
N VAL A 18 20.08 -13.67 -6.16
CA VAL A 18 18.92 -13.32 -5.33
C VAL A 18 18.01 -12.38 -6.11
N LEU A 19 16.74 -12.75 -6.22
CA LEU A 19 15.69 -11.92 -6.78
C LEU A 19 14.66 -11.59 -5.71
N ILE A 20 14.39 -10.30 -5.51
CA ILE A 20 13.36 -9.80 -4.60
C ILE A 20 12.28 -9.11 -5.44
N LEU A 21 11.08 -9.66 -5.43
CA LEU A 21 9.91 -9.05 -6.07
C LEU A 21 9.15 -8.22 -5.04
N VAL A 22 8.86 -6.98 -5.43
CA VAL A 22 8.14 -6.01 -4.61
C VAL A 22 7.02 -5.33 -5.43
N PRO A 23 5.90 -4.92 -4.82
CA PRO A 23 4.76 -4.33 -5.53
C PRO A 23 5.01 -2.94 -6.10
N THR A 24 5.91 -2.15 -5.50
CA THR A 24 6.06 -0.72 -5.82
C THR A 24 7.52 -0.33 -6.04
N ARG A 25 7.73 0.75 -6.81
CA ARG A 25 9.05 1.33 -7.03
C ARG A 25 9.67 1.84 -5.73
N GLU A 26 8.84 2.46 -4.91
CA GLU A 26 9.27 3.09 -3.67
C GLU A 26 9.80 2.02 -2.71
N LEU A 27 9.09 0.89 -2.59
CA LEU A 27 9.57 -0.26 -1.83
C LEU A 27 10.83 -0.89 -2.46
N ALA A 28 10.92 -0.98 -3.80
CA ALA A 28 12.13 -1.46 -4.46
C ALA A 28 13.35 -0.63 -4.09
N SER A 29 13.19 0.70 -4.12
CA SER A 29 14.26 1.65 -3.76
C SER A 29 14.64 1.55 -2.27
N GLN A 30 13.65 1.36 -1.40
CA GLN A 30 13.86 1.21 0.04
C GLN A 30 14.64 -0.08 0.35
N VAL A 31 14.17 -1.22 -0.16
CA VAL A 31 14.82 -2.51 0.04
C VAL A 31 16.25 -2.48 -0.50
N SER A 32 16.48 -1.97 -1.72
CA SER A 32 17.84 -1.83 -2.25
C SER A 32 18.73 -0.97 -1.37
N ARG A 33 18.26 0.19 -0.88
CA ARG A 33 19.05 1.05 0.01
C ARG A 33 19.42 0.35 1.32
N THR A 34 18.47 -0.35 1.94
CA THR A 34 18.74 -1.13 3.16
C THR A 34 19.78 -2.21 2.89
N LEU A 35 19.68 -2.92 1.76
CA LEU A 35 20.66 -3.92 1.39
C LEU A 35 22.03 -3.32 1.11
N ASP A 36 22.11 -2.16 0.45
CA ASP A 36 23.38 -1.46 0.22
C ASP A 36 24.05 -1.05 1.54
N GLN A 37 23.27 -0.55 2.51
CA GLN A 37 23.78 -0.20 3.83
C GLN A 37 24.35 -1.42 4.56
N LEU A 38 23.65 -2.55 4.50
CA LEU A 38 24.11 -3.81 5.08
C LEU A 38 25.31 -4.40 4.32
N ALA A 39 25.35 -4.26 3.00
CA ALA A 39 26.44 -4.80 2.17
C ALA A 39 27.76 -4.06 2.38
N ARG A 40 27.71 -2.75 2.71
CA ARG A 40 28.93 -1.94 3.00
C ARG A 40 29.77 -2.45 4.16
N THR A 41 29.19 -3.23 5.07
CA THR A 41 29.93 -3.81 6.21
C THR A 41 30.60 -5.13 5.87
N LEU A 42 30.35 -5.69 4.68
CA LEU A 42 30.88 -6.99 4.26
C LEU A 42 32.16 -6.83 3.45
N PRO A 43 33.09 -7.80 3.55
CA PRO A 43 34.25 -7.84 2.67
C PRO A 43 33.80 -8.27 1.27
N GLY A 44 33.68 -7.31 0.35
CA GLY A 44 33.30 -7.56 -1.04
C GLY A 44 32.49 -6.41 -1.64
N ASN A 45 32.28 -6.45 -2.95
CA ASN A 45 31.46 -5.48 -3.66
C ASN A 45 30.21 -6.15 -4.24
N VAL A 46 29.18 -6.26 -3.39
CA VAL A 46 27.86 -6.78 -3.76
C VAL A 46 27.19 -5.75 -4.67
N LYS A 47 26.88 -6.14 -5.91
CA LYS A 47 26.15 -5.27 -6.82
C LYS A 47 24.65 -5.51 -6.70
N ILE A 48 23.96 -4.55 -6.09
CA ILE A 48 22.52 -4.55 -5.86
C ILE A 48 21.87 -3.56 -6.82
N LEU A 49 20.85 -3.97 -7.56
CA LEU A 49 20.16 -3.10 -8.52
C LEU A 49 18.63 -3.06 -8.28
N PRO A 50 18.04 -1.86 -8.08
CA PRO A 50 16.60 -1.70 -8.12
C PRO A 50 16.09 -1.55 -9.56
N LEU A 51 15.11 -2.37 -9.96
CA LEU A 51 14.53 -2.40 -11.31
C LEU A 51 13.01 -2.17 -11.24
N PHE A 52 12.57 -0.97 -11.61
CA PHE A 52 11.14 -0.63 -11.52
C PHE A 52 10.64 0.25 -12.67
N GLY A 53 9.32 0.24 -12.87
CA GLY A 53 8.61 1.04 -13.87
C GLY A 53 8.59 2.56 -13.60
N GLY A 54 8.05 3.33 -14.55
CA GLY A 54 7.86 4.78 -14.40
C GLY A 54 9.12 5.64 -14.56
N VAL A 55 10.24 5.04 -14.99
CA VAL A 55 11.48 5.72 -15.41
C VAL A 55 11.98 5.09 -16.71
N SER A 56 12.90 5.76 -17.42
CA SER A 56 13.52 5.19 -18.63
C SER A 56 14.15 3.82 -18.32
N ILE A 57 13.97 2.87 -19.24
CA ILE A 57 14.55 1.52 -19.12
C ILE A 57 16.04 1.51 -19.44
N ASN A 58 16.52 2.44 -20.27
CA ASN A 58 17.89 2.45 -20.77
C ASN A 58 18.95 2.62 -19.66
N PRO A 59 18.79 3.52 -18.67
CA PRO A 59 19.70 3.59 -17.52
C PRO A 59 19.78 2.26 -16.75
N GLN A 60 18.64 1.61 -16.49
CA GLN A 60 18.62 0.31 -15.81
C GLN A 60 19.32 -0.79 -16.63
N MET A 61 19.20 -0.77 -17.97
CA MET A 61 19.96 -1.66 -18.85
C MET A 61 21.46 -1.36 -18.83
N MET A 62 21.86 -0.09 -18.72
CA MET A 62 23.27 0.29 -18.58
C MET A 62 23.83 -0.18 -17.23
N ASP A 63 23.08 -0.02 -16.16
CA ASP A 63 23.47 -0.46 -14.82
C ASP A 63 23.61 -1.98 -14.72
N LEU A 64 22.84 -2.73 -15.50
CA LEU A 64 22.94 -4.20 -15.61
C LEU A 64 24.21 -4.68 -16.33
N ARG A 65 24.96 -3.81 -17.02
CA ARG A 65 26.23 -4.20 -17.66
C ARG A 65 27.23 -4.70 -16.61
N GLY A 66 27.91 -5.81 -16.93
CA GLY A 66 28.77 -6.52 -15.97
C GLY A 66 28.01 -7.38 -14.94
N GLY A 67 26.69 -7.51 -15.10
CA GLY A 67 25.80 -8.32 -14.27
C GLY A 67 25.40 -7.65 -12.95
N ALA A 68 24.67 -8.38 -12.11
CA ALA A 68 24.28 -7.98 -10.76
C ALA A 68 24.24 -9.21 -9.85
N ASP A 69 24.47 -9.03 -8.55
CA ASP A 69 24.44 -10.10 -7.56
C ASP A 69 23.02 -10.29 -7.00
N ILE A 70 22.35 -9.16 -6.73
CA ILE A 70 21.01 -9.07 -6.17
C ILE A 70 20.19 -8.09 -7.00
N VAL A 71 18.98 -8.50 -7.37
CA VAL A 71 18.01 -7.65 -8.05
C VAL A 71 16.78 -7.48 -7.17
N VAL A 72 16.36 -6.23 -6.99
CA VAL A 72 15.08 -5.87 -6.34
C VAL A 72 14.19 -5.26 -7.41
N ALA A 73 13.05 -5.86 -7.72
CA ALA A 73 12.29 -5.47 -8.89
C ALA A 73 10.77 -5.48 -8.72
N THR A 74 10.10 -4.56 -9.43
CA THR A 74 8.66 -4.69 -9.69
C THR A 74 8.42 -5.67 -10.84
N PRO A 75 7.39 -6.55 -10.79
CA PRO A 75 7.21 -7.64 -11.75
C PRO A 75 7.23 -7.22 -13.23
N GLY A 76 6.46 -6.19 -13.60
CA GLY A 76 6.38 -5.73 -14.99
C GLY A 76 7.73 -5.28 -15.56
N ARG A 77 8.50 -4.47 -14.81
CA ARG A 77 9.83 -4.02 -15.26
C ARG A 77 10.83 -5.17 -15.37
N LEU A 78 10.77 -6.15 -14.47
CA LEU A 78 11.64 -7.31 -14.55
C LEU A 78 11.42 -8.07 -15.86
N LEU A 79 10.14 -8.32 -16.20
CA LEU A 79 9.78 -8.98 -17.46
C LEU A 79 10.23 -8.18 -18.68
N ASP A 80 10.04 -6.86 -18.69
CA ASP A 80 10.50 -5.99 -19.79
C ASP A 80 12.01 -6.15 -20.04
N LEU A 81 12.81 -6.20 -18.97
CA LEU A 81 14.26 -6.36 -19.04
C LEU A 81 14.67 -7.76 -19.50
N CYS A 82 13.95 -8.80 -19.05
CA CYS A 82 14.14 -10.16 -19.54
C CYS A 82 13.79 -10.30 -21.02
N THR A 83 12.67 -9.72 -21.48
CA THR A 83 12.26 -9.73 -22.88
C THR A 83 13.27 -9.03 -23.79
N ARG A 84 13.95 -8.00 -23.29
CA ARG A 84 15.03 -7.30 -24.01
C ARG A 84 16.40 -7.99 -23.91
N ASN A 85 16.48 -9.19 -23.33
CA ASN A 85 17.72 -9.91 -23.05
C ASN A 85 18.75 -9.10 -22.22
N ALA A 86 18.28 -8.11 -21.44
CA ALA A 86 19.14 -7.31 -20.58
C ALA A 86 19.46 -8.01 -19.25
N LEU A 87 18.62 -8.98 -18.85
CA LEU A 87 18.75 -9.73 -17.61
C LEU A 87 18.33 -11.19 -17.80
N GLN A 88 19.15 -12.10 -17.29
CA GLN A 88 18.87 -13.54 -17.25
C GLN A 88 18.71 -14.01 -15.80
N LEU A 89 17.75 -14.90 -15.55
CA LEU A 89 17.36 -15.33 -14.21
C LEU A 89 17.71 -16.79 -13.88
N PHE A 90 18.41 -17.50 -14.78
CA PHE A 90 18.69 -18.93 -14.63
C PHE A 90 19.63 -19.27 -13.46
N SER A 91 20.34 -18.29 -12.91
CA SER A 91 21.25 -18.47 -11.77
C SER A 91 20.62 -18.10 -10.42
N VAL A 92 19.35 -17.71 -10.39
CA VAL A 92 18.68 -17.27 -9.16
C VAL A 92 18.49 -18.46 -8.22
N LYS A 93 19.15 -18.40 -7.06
CA LYS A 93 19.07 -19.43 -6.00
C LYS A 93 18.04 -19.07 -4.92
N THR A 94 17.73 -17.79 -4.78
CA THR A 94 16.77 -17.29 -3.78
C THR A 94 15.77 -16.35 -4.43
N LEU A 95 14.48 -16.67 -4.29
CA LEU A 95 13.37 -15.79 -4.61
C LEU A 95 12.76 -15.24 -3.31
N VAL A 96 12.51 -13.94 -3.26
CA VAL A 96 11.74 -13.30 -2.21
C VAL A 96 10.52 -12.63 -2.82
N LEU A 97 9.33 -12.93 -2.28
CA LEU A 97 8.08 -12.23 -2.57
C LEU A 97 7.75 -11.36 -1.35
N ASP A 98 7.97 -10.06 -1.45
CA ASP A 98 7.70 -9.11 -0.37
C ASP A 98 6.39 -8.37 -0.62
N GLU A 99 5.63 -8.12 0.45
CA GLU A 99 4.23 -7.67 0.40
C GLU A 99 3.38 -8.48 -0.61
N ALA A 100 3.33 -9.81 -0.45
CA ALA A 100 2.70 -10.72 -1.41
C ALA A 100 1.20 -10.46 -1.61
N ASP A 101 0.47 -10.09 -0.56
CA ASP A 101 -0.91 -9.60 -0.66
C ASP A 101 -1.02 -8.38 -1.58
N ARG A 102 -0.09 -7.42 -1.47
CA ARG A 102 -0.07 -6.24 -2.32
C ARG A 102 0.32 -6.52 -3.76
N LEU A 103 1.23 -7.46 -3.99
CA LEU A 103 1.56 -7.92 -5.34
C LEU A 103 0.32 -8.43 -6.08
N LEU A 104 -0.53 -9.21 -5.38
CA LEU A 104 -1.77 -9.75 -5.96
C LEU A 104 -2.87 -8.69 -6.08
N ASP A 105 -3.06 -7.84 -5.06
CA ASP A 105 -4.03 -6.72 -5.07
C ASP A 105 -3.84 -5.78 -6.27
N LEU A 106 -2.58 -5.57 -6.68
CA LEU A 106 -2.22 -4.71 -7.82
C LEU A 106 -2.30 -5.42 -9.17
N GLY A 107 -2.71 -6.69 -9.20
CA GLY A 107 -2.94 -7.46 -10.41
C GLY A 107 -1.69 -8.12 -11.00
N PHE A 108 -0.57 -8.22 -10.26
CA PHE A 108 0.68 -8.79 -10.79
C PHE A 108 0.72 -10.34 -10.83
N ALA A 109 -0.41 -11.01 -10.65
CA ALA A 109 -0.45 -12.48 -10.55
C ALA A 109 0.08 -13.17 -11.83
N GLU A 110 -0.27 -12.64 -13.00
CA GLU A 110 0.19 -13.18 -14.29
C GLU A 110 1.69 -12.93 -14.49
N GLU A 111 2.18 -11.73 -14.17
CA GLU A 111 3.60 -11.40 -14.27
C GLU A 111 4.44 -12.24 -13.32
N ILE A 112 4.01 -12.42 -12.07
CA ILE A 112 4.69 -13.28 -11.10
C ILE A 112 4.77 -14.70 -11.65
N SER A 113 3.67 -15.24 -12.16
CA SER A 113 3.63 -16.58 -12.76
C SER A 113 4.63 -16.71 -13.93
N ARG A 114 4.71 -15.71 -14.80
CA ARG A 114 5.69 -15.65 -15.90
C ARG A 114 7.13 -15.52 -15.42
N ILE A 115 7.39 -14.78 -14.35
CA ILE A 115 8.73 -14.67 -13.77
C ILE A 115 9.15 -16.03 -13.20
N ILE A 116 8.26 -16.70 -12.49
CA ILE A 116 8.53 -18.01 -11.88
C ILE A 116 8.95 -19.05 -12.91
N THR A 117 8.38 -19.04 -14.12
CA THR A 117 8.78 -19.98 -15.18
C THR A 117 10.19 -19.72 -15.73
N LEU A 118 10.74 -18.52 -15.53
CA LEU A 118 12.12 -18.16 -15.91
C LEU A 118 13.14 -18.53 -14.82
N LEU A 119 12.70 -18.92 -13.62
CA LEU A 119 13.55 -19.23 -12.49
C LEU A 119 13.92 -20.71 -12.45
N PRO A 120 15.15 -21.06 -12.04
CA PRO A 120 15.57 -22.45 -11.93
C PRO A 120 14.86 -23.16 -10.77
N ASN A 121 14.90 -24.49 -10.83
CA ASN A 121 14.55 -25.41 -9.75
C ASN A 121 15.71 -26.39 -9.53
N PRO A 122 16.09 -26.69 -8.27
CA PRO A 122 15.54 -26.18 -7.02
C PRO A 122 16.03 -24.77 -6.66
N ARG A 123 15.23 -24.03 -5.89
CA ARG A 123 15.58 -22.72 -5.31
C ARG A 123 14.94 -22.55 -3.92
N GLN A 124 15.49 -21.65 -3.10
CA GLN A 124 14.86 -21.20 -1.86
C GLN A 124 13.85 -20.10 -2.18
N THR A 125 12.63 -20.18 -1.63
CA THR A 125 11.62 -19.13 -1.76
C THR A 125 11.22 -18.62 -0.38
N LEU A 126 11.18 -17.30 -0.21
CA LEU A 126 10.68 -16.59 0.97
C LEU A 126 9.46 -15.77 0.58
N LEU A 127 8.38 -15.85 1.35
CA LEU A 127 7.15 -15.10 1.11
C LEU A 127 6.79 -14.31 2.37
N PHE A 128 6.70 -13.00 2.23
CA PHE A 128 6.31 -12.07 3.29
C PHE A 128 4.98 -11.43 2.91
N SER A 129 4.03 -11.42 3.86
CA SER A 129 2.71 -10.84 3.65
C SER A 129 2.12 -10.39 4.97
N ALA A 130 1.44 -9.23 4.98
CA ALA A 130 0.74 -8.74 6.16
C ALA A 130 -0.58 -9.48 6.36
N THR A 131 -1.22 -9.89 5.26
CA THR A 131 -2.47 -10.64 5.25
C THR A 131 -2.34 -11.94 4.43
N PHE A 132 -3.17 -12.93 4.72
CA PHE A 132 -3.19 -14.22 4.00
C PHE A 132 -4.58 -14.51 3.42
N PRO A 133 -5.08 -13.72 2.46
CA PRO A 133 -6.27 -14.08 1.70
C PRO A 133 -6.02 -15.35 0.87
N THR A 134 -7.09 -15.98 0.36
CA THR A 134 -7.03 -17.24 -0.39
C THR A 134 -5.99 -17.22 -1.52
N GLU A 135 -5.88 -16.11 -2.24
CA GLU A 135 -4.94 -15.97 -3.36
C GLU A 135 -3.47 -16.02 -2.90
N VAL A 136 -3.14 -15.39 -1.77
CA VAL A 136 -1.80 -15.48 -1.16
C VAL A 136 -1.52 -16.88 -0.64
N GLN A 137 -2.53 -17.55 -0.06
CA GLN A 137 -2.40 -18.95 0.38
C GLN A 137 -2.11 -19.87 -0.80
N SER A 138 -2.85 -19.73 -1.91
CA SER A 138 -2.62 -20.49 -3.14
C SER A 138 -1.24 -20.23 -3.73
N LEU A 139 -0.79 -18.96 -3.75
CA LEU A 139 0.57 -18.62 -4.18
C LEU A 139 1.63 -19.28 -3.29
N ALA A 140 1.44 -19.27 -1.97
CA ALA A 140 2.34 -19.91 -1.02
C ALA A 140 2.41 -21.43 -1.24
N GLU A 141 1.27 -22.10 -1.42
CA GLU A 141 1.19 -23.54 -1.68
C GLU A 141 1.86 -23.94 -3.00
N GLN A 142 1.79 -23.09 -4.02
CA GLN A 142 2.40 -23.36 -5.32
C GLN A 142 3.91 -23.08 -5.33
N GLN A 143 4.38 -22.07 -4.60
CA GLN A 143 5.75 -21.56 -4.71
C GLN A 143 6.70 -22.00 -3.60
N LEU A 144 6.16 -22.44 -2.46
CA LEU A 144 6.95 -22.89 -1.32
C LEU A 144 6.99 -24.42 -1.25
N ARG A 145 8.12 -24.96 -0.80
CA ARG A 145 8.29 -26.40 -0.52
C ARG A 145 8.55 -26.55 0.97
N GLU A 146 7.68 -27.26 1.67
CA GLU A 146 7.75 -27.49 3.12
C GLU A 146 8.10 -26.23 3.94
N PRO A 147 7.35 -25.11 3.79
CA PRO A 147 7.75 -23.84 4.40
C PRO A 147 7.62 -23.87 5.92
N GLN A 148 8.63 -23.31 6.60
CA GLN A 148 8.45 -22.89 7.99
C GLN A 148 7.55 -21.66 8.03
N ARG A 149 6.39 -21.79 8.67
CA ARG A 149 5.44 -20.68 8.84
C ARG A 149 5.74 -19.94 10.13
N ILE A 150 6.11 -18.67 9.99
CA ILE A 150 6.31 -17.76 11.12
C ILE A 150 5.15 -16.77 11.11
N MET A 151 4.27 -16.88 12.11
CA MET A 151 3.18 -15.94 12.33
C MET A 151 3.50 -15.12 13.57
N LEU A 152 3.71 -13.82 13.40
CA LEU A 152 3.78 -12.91 14.54
C LEU A 152 2.34 -12.66 14.99
N ALA A 153 1.97 -13.19 16.16
CA ALA A 153 0.69 -12.87 16.77
C ALA A 153 0.69 -11.36 17.09
N ALA A 154 -0.31 -10.63 16.59
CA ALA A 154 -0.52 -9.27 17.04
C ALA A 154 -0.89 -9.32 18.53
N THR A 155 0.07 -9.05 19.41
CA THR A 155 -0.26 -8.82 20.82
C THR A 155 -0.91 -7.45 20.92
N ASP A 156 -1.90 -7.27 21.80
CA ASP A 156 -2.51 -5.95 22.01
C ASP A 156 -1.48 -4.93 22.53
N SER A 157 -0.37 -5.38 23.12
CA SER A 157 0.80 -4.57 23.49
C SER A 157 1.66 -4.09 22.32
N ASP A 158 1.59 -4.75 21.16
CA ASP A 158 2.33 -4.38 19.94
C ASP A 158 1.51 -3.46 19.02
N ARG A 159 0.23 -3.20 19.33
CA ARG A 159 -0.50 -2.16 18.59
C ARG A 159 0.15 -0.82 18.95
N PRO A 160 0.68 -0.09 17.96
CA PRO A 160 0.81 1.36 18.07
C PRO A 160 -0.31 1.95 18.93
N ALA A 161 0.03 2.75 19.95
CA ALA A 161 -0.96 3.51 20.69
C ALA A 161 -1.51 4.62 19.78
N ILE A 162 -2.32 4.22 18.80
CA ILE A 162 -2.98 5.12 17.87
C ILE A 162 -4.27 5.54 18.53
N VAL A 163 -4.29 6.79 18.99
CA VAL A 163 -5.52 7.46 19.37
C VAL A 163 -6.31 7.65 18.08
N GLN A 164 -7.48 7.03 18.03
CA GLN A 164 -8.38 7.14 16.89
C GLN A 164 -9.56 8.03 17.25
N ARG A 165 -9.79 9.05 16.43
CA ARG A 165 -10.93 9.97 16.53
C ARG A 165 -11.82 9.81 15.31
N ALA A 166 -13.13 9.84 15.49
CA ALA A 166 -14.10 9.87 14.41
C ALA A 166 -14.91 11.15 14.54
N ILE A 167 -14.75 12.09 13.60
CA ILE A 167 -15.41 13.39 13.64
C ILE A 167 -16.57 13.39 12.66
N HIS A 168 -17.77 13.66 13.16
CA HIS A 168 -18.96 13.91 12.34
C HIS A 168 -18.88 15.31 11.74
N VAL A 169 -19.06 15.39 10.42
CA VAL A 169 -18.95 16.65 9.68
C VAL A 169 -19.75 16.58 8.39
N ASP A 170 -20.35 17.70 7.98
CA ASP A 170 -21.05 17.79 6.70
C ASP A 170 -20.09 17.87 5.52
N GLU A 171 -20.51 17.32 4.37
CA GLU A 171 -19.68 17.18 3.17
C GLU A 171 -19.05 18.50 2.73
N THR A 172 -19.79 19.60 2.84
CA THR A 172 -19.40 20.96 2.44
C THR A 172 -18.42 21.61 3.42
N GLN A 173 -18.43 21.21 4.69
CA GLN A 173 -17.63 21.84 5.75
C GLN A 173 -16.29 21.14 6.02
N ARG A 174 -16.04 19.98 5.42
CA ARG A 174 -14.82 19.19 5.66
C ARG A 174 -13.52 19.94 5.37
N GLY A 175 -13.50 20.79 4.34
CA GLY A 175 -12.33 21.59 3.98
C GLY A 175 -11.98 22.59 5.08
N ASP A 176 -12.98 23.32 5.57
CA ASP A 176 -12.83 24.30 6.65
C ASP A 176 -12.50 23.62 7.98
N LEU A 177 -13.10 22.46 8.26
CA LEU A 177 -12.75 21.65 9.44
C LEU A 177 -11.29 21.20 9.39
N LEU A 178 -10.82 20.70 8.24
CA LEU A 178 -9.42 20.28 8.07
C LEU A 178 -8.46 21.43 8.38
N LEU A 179 -8.73 22.61 7.80
CA LEU A 179 -7.93 23.81 8.02
C LEU A 179 -7.94 24.23 9.49
N THR A 180 -9.10 24.21 10.15
CA THR A 180 -9.26 24.58 11.57
C THR A 180 -8.47 23.63 12.46
N LEU A 181 -8.63 22.31 12.26
CA LEU A 181 -7.90 21.31 13.03
C LEU A 181 -6.38 21.45 12.88
N ILE A 182 -5.87 21.67 11.67
CA ILE A 182 -4.42 21.83 11.44
C ILE A 182 -3.88 23.07 12.17
N ARG A 183 -4.65 24.17 12.21
CA ARG A 183 -4.25 25.40 12.88
C ARG A 183 -4.31 25.28 14.40
N ASP A 184 -5.44 24.83 14.93
CA ASP A 184 -5.72 24.84 16.36
C ASP A 184 -4.89 23.80 17.12
N GLU A 185 -4.65 22.65 16.50
CA GLU A 185 -3.87 21.56 17.11
C GLU A 185 -2.35 21.71 16.87
N GLY A 186 -1.94 22.67 16.02
CA GLY A 186 -0.53 23.01 15.80
C GLY A 186 0.33 21.88 15.23
N TRP A 187 -0.25 20.93 14.48
CA TRP A 187 0.47 19.76 13.99
C TRP A 187 1.57 20.14 12.98
N THR A 188 2.78 19.64 13.20
CA THR A 188 3.94 19.95 12.34
C THR A 188 3.99 19.11 11.06
N GLN A 189 3.42 17.91 11.07
CA GLN A 189 3.34 17.01 9.91
C GLN A 189 2.03 16.23 9.92
N VAL A 190 1.30 16.30 8.81
CA VAL A 190 -0.01 15.66 8.64
C VAL A 190 -0.09 14.97 7.29
N LEU A 191 -0.38 13.68 7.29
CA LEU A 191 -0.74 12.95 6.07
C LEU A 191 -2.26 12.85 5.97
N VAL A 192 -2.82 13.42 4.91
CA VAL A 192 -4.26 13.42 4.68
C VAL A 192 -4.58 12.53 3.49
N PHE A 193 -5.46 11.54 3.69
CA PHE A 193 -5.93 10.66 2.65
C PHE A 193 -7.22 11.17 2.01
N VAL A 194 -7.20 11.32 0.69
CA VAL A 194 -8.33 11.79 -0.13
C VAL A 194 -8.69 10.78 -1.21
N ALA A 195 -9.94 10.82 -1.67
CA ALA A 195 -10.45 9.83 -2.63
C ALA A 195 -9.94 10.03 -4.07
N THR A 196 -9.64 11.26 -4.49
CA THR A 196 -9.30 11.59 -5.89
C THR A 196 -8.13 12.55 -5.99
N HIS A 197 -7.43 12.55 -7.14
CA HIS A 197 -6.35 13.49 -7.43
C HIS A 197 -6.85 14.95 -7.40
N ARG A 198 -8.03 15.22 -7.99
CA ARG A 198 -8.62 16.57 -8.04
C ARG A 198 -8.85 17.14 -6.64
N MET A 199 -9.34 16.33 -5.72
CA MET A 199 -9.53 16.74 -4.33
C MET A 199 -8.19 17.03 -3.66
N ALA A 200 -7.16 16.22 -3.92
CA ALA A 200 -5.81 16.47 -3.42
C ALA A 200 -5.30 17.84 -3.89
N ASP A 201 -5.43 18.13 -5.19
CA ASP A 201 -5.01 19.42 -5.76
C ASP A 201 -5.81 20.60 -5.20
N GLN A 202 -7.14 20.45 -5.07
CA GLN A 202 -8.02 21.50 -4.56
C GLN A 202 -7.74 21.83 -3.09
N LEU A 203 -7.63 20.80 -2.24
CA LEU A 203 -7.32 20.99 -0.82
C LEU A 203 -5.90 21.52 -0.62
N ALA A 204 -4.92 21.12 -1.46
CA ALA A 204 -3.58 21.68 -1.38
C ALA A 204 -3.62 23.18 -1.66
N LYS A 205 -4.38 23.61 -2.69
CA LYS A 205 -4.56 25.03 -2.99
C LYS A 205 -5.22 25.79 -1.84
N LEU A 206 -6.30 25.24 -1.27
CA LEU A 206 -7.01 25.83 -0.13
C LEU A 206 -6.08 26.03 1.07
N LEU A 207 -5.29 25.01 1.43
CA LEU A 207 -4.35 25.08 2.55
C LEU A 207 -3.21 26.08 2.28
N ASN A 208 -2.65 26.11 1.07
CA ASN A 208 -1.61 27.08 0.73
C ASN A 208 -2.13 28.53 0.73
N GLN A 209 -3.36 28.77 0.27
CA GLN A 209 -4.02 30.08 0.37
C GLN A 209 -4.20 30.52 1.83
N ALA A 210 -4.32 29.56 2.74
CA ALA A 210 -4.40 29.73 4.18
C ALA A 210 -3.02 29.79 4.87
N ASN A 211 -1.92 29.88 4.12
CA ASN A 211 -0.52 29.86 4.57
C ASN A 211 -0.11 28.56 5.29
N ILE A 212 -0.73 27.43 4.96
CA ILE A 212 -0.37 26.10 5.44
C ILE A 212 0.37 25.38 4.29
N PRO A 213 1.69 25.11 4.40
CA PRO A 213 2.45 24.46 3.33
C PRO A 213 1.91 23.06 3.04
N ALA A 214 1.28 22.90 1.87
CA ALA A 214 0.60 21.67 1.47
C ALA A 214 0.92 21.26 0.04
N ALA A 215 1.08 19.95 -0.21
CA ALA A 215 1.29 19.45 -1.57
C ALA A 215 0.45 18.20 -1.86
N PRO A 216 -0.05 18.05 -3.09
CA PRO A 216 -0.71 16.83 -3.54
C PRO A 216 0.31 15.70 -3.77
N PHE A 217 -0.13 14.47 -3.58
CA PHE A 217 0.64 13.25 -3.83
C PHE A 217 -0.24 12.17 -4.47
N HIS A 218 -0.26 12.12 -5.80
CA HIS A 218 -1.05 11.15 -6.57
C HIS A 218 -0.33 10.69 -7.85
N GLY A 219 -0.86 9.66 -8.51
CA GLY A 219 -0.25 9.01 -9.67
C GLY A 219 -0.15 9.86 -10.94
N GLU A 220 -0.98 10.91 -11.07
CA GLU A 220 -0.92 11.83 -12.23
C GLU A 220 0.22 12.85 -12.13
N LEU A 221 0.87 12.99 -10.96
CA LEU A 221 2.04 13.84 -10.84
C LEU A 221 3.26 13.18 -11.49
N SER A 222 4.09 14.02 -12.12
CA SER A 222 5.39 13.57 -12.61
C SER A 222 6.24 13.03 -11.47
N GLN A 223 7.15 12.11 -11.78
CA GLN A 223 7.96 11.48 -10.75
C GLN A 223 8.83 12.48 -9.98
N GLY A 224 9.41 13.47 -10.67
CA GLY A 224 10.18 14.52 -10.03
C GLY A 224 9.37 15.30 -8.99
N ARG A 225 8.12 15.65 -9.31
CA ARG A 225 7.21 16.34 -8.37
C ARG A 225 6.86 15.47 -7.16
N ARG A 226 6.60 14.17 -7.38
CA ARG A 226 6.35 13.22 -6.29
C ARG A 226 7.57 13.11 -5.37
N SER A 227 8.76 12.95 -5.94
CA SER A 227 10.01 12.88 -5.17
C SER A 227 10.28 14.17 -4.40
N GLN A 228 10.04 15.34 -5.00
CA GLN A 228 10.21 16.64 -4.35
C GLN A 228 9.22 16.84 -3.20
N ALA A 229 7.93 16.59 -3.42
CA ALA A 229 6.90 16.70 -2.38
C ALA A 229 7.19 15.77 -1.20
N LEU A 230 7.61 14.54 -1.49
CA LEU A 230 8.01 13.57 -0.47
C LEU A 230 9.24 14.02 0.31
N ALA A 231 10.26 14.56 -0.36
CA ALA A 231 11.46 15.07 0.29
C ALA A 231 11.13 16.26 1.20
N ALA A 232 10.37 17.24 0.69
CA ALA A 232 9.91 18.42 1.43
C ALA A 232 9.06 18.01 2.66
N PHE A 233 8.21 16.99 2.50
CA PHE A 233 7.45 16.44 3.61
C PHE A 233 8.36 15.80 4.65
N LYS A 234 9.30 14.94 4.26
CA LYS A 234 10.22 14.25 5.17
C LYS A 234 11.14 15.21 5.95
N GLU A 235 11.60 16.29 5.34
CA GLU A 235 12.45 17.29 6.00
C GLU A 235 11.66 18.31 6.85
N GLY A 236 10.33 18.28 6.79
CA GLY A 236 9.45 19.14 7.58
C GLY A 236 9.20 20.53 6.98
N SER A 237 9.70 20.82 5.77
CA SER A 237 9.41 22.08 5.07
C SER A 237 7.99 22.11 4.50
N LEU A 238 7.39 20.93 4.28
CA LEU A 238 5.98 20.75 3.95
C LEU A 238 5.22 20.18 5.17
N GLN A 239 4.20 20.90 5.63
CA GLN A 239 3.39 20.51 6.79
C GLN A 239 2.33 19.45 6.44
N VAL A 240 1.74 19.53 5.24
CA VAL A 240 0.60 18.67 4.85
C VAL A 240 0.86 17.96 3.53
N LEU A 241 0.80 16.64 3.53
CA LEU A 241 0.82 15.82 2.31
C LEU A 241 -0.57 15.25 2.04
N LEU A 242 -1.16 15.60 0.89
CA LEU A 242 -2.49 15.13 0.48
C LEU A 242 -2.37 13.96 -0.49
N ALA A 243 -2.63 12.74 -0.03
CA ALA A 243 -2.35 11.53 -0.80
C ALA A 243 -3.62 10.75 -1.16
N THR A 244 -3.62 10.15 -2.36
CA THR A 244 -4.56 9.07 -2.69
C THR A 244 -4.01 7.72 -2.28
N ASP A 245 -4.88 6.73 -2.04
CA ASP A 245 -4.46 5.37 -1.63
C ASP A 245 -3.41 4.77 -2.55
N VAL A 246 -3.61 4.89 -3.86
CA VAL A 246 -2.73 4.32 -4.88
C VAL A 246 -1.33 4.90 -4.78
N ALA A 247 -1.22 6.19 -4.51
CA ALA A 247 0.07 6.85 -4.44
C ALA A 247 0.73 6.68 -3.07
N ALA A 248 -0.06 6.62 -1.99
CA ALA A 248 0.42 6.41 -0.63
C ALA A 248 0.95 5.00 -0.36
N ARG A 249 0.48 4.00 -1.11
CA ARG A 249 0.99 2.63 -1.05
C ARG A 249 2.46 2.60 -1.52
N GLY A 250 3.34 2.08 -0.66
CA GLY A 250 4.78 2.01 -0.92
C GLY A 250 5.57 3.25 -0.53
N ILE A 251 4.94 4.38 -0.14
CA ILE A 251 5.72 5.50 0.37
C ILE A 251 6.29 5.13 1.75
N ASP A 252 7.61 5.24 1.86
CA ASP A 252 8.36 5.16 3.11
C ASP A 252 8.16 6.44 3.94
N ILE A 253 6.92 6.70 4.37
CA ILE A 253 6.62 7.64 5.43
C ILE A 253 5.95 6.83 6.53
N VAL A 254 6.72 6.53 7.56
CA VAL A 254 6.27 5.87 8.79
C VAL A 254 6.57 6.80 9.97
N GLN A 255 5.86 6.60 11.08
CA GLN A 255 6.04 7.38 12.32
C GLN A 255 5.57 8.84 12.22
N LEU A 256 4.50 9.09 11.47
CA LEU A 256 3.90 10.43 11.45
C LEU A 256 3.19 10.74 12.78
N PRO A 257 3.19 12.00 13.23
CA PRO A 257 2.38 12.42 14.38
C PRO A 257 0.88 12.22 14.11
N THR A 258 0.41 12.67 12.94
CA THR A 258 -1.01 12.72 12.63
C THR A 258 -1.33 12.21 11.22
N VAL A 259 -2.36 11.37 11.13
CA VAL A 259 -2.97 10.89 9.89
C VAL A 259 -4.45 11.28 9.88
N ILE A 260 -4.93 11.82 8.76
CA ILE A 260 -6.35 12.19 8.59
C ILE A 260 -6.94 11.45 7.39
N ASN A 261 -7.99 10.67 7.64
CA ASN A 261 -8.86 10.16 6.59
C ASN A 261 -9.91 11.23 6.25
N TYR A 262 -9.58 12.14 5.32
CA TYR A 262 -10.54 13.12 4.82
C TYR A 262 -11.71 12.44 4.10
N ASN A 263 -11.39 11.40 3.31
CA ASN A 263 -12.36 10.42 2.84
C ASN A 263 -12.04 9.06 3.47
N LEU A 264 -13.07 8.30 3.82
CA LEU A 264 -12.89 6.92 4.28
C LEU A 264 -12.29 6.03 3.17
N PRO A 265 -11.42 5.07 3.51
CA PRO A 265 -10.91 4.07 2.57
C PRO A 265 -12.01 3.11 2.13
N ARG A 266 -11.80 2.39 1.03
CA ARG A 266 -12.78 1.43 0.49
C ARG A 266 -12.95 0.17 1.34
N SER A 267 -11.96 -0.16 2.19
CA SER A 267 -11.96 -1.38 2.99
C SER A 267 -11.40 -1.14 4.40
N ALA A 268 -11.74 -2.02 5.33
CA ALA A 268 -11.18 -2.01 6.68
C ALA A 268 -9.67 -2.33 6.69
N VAL A 269 -9.20 -3.13 5.73
CA VAL A 269 -7.79 -3.44 5.54
C VAL A 269 -7.02 -2.19 5.11
N ASP A 270 -7.55 -1.42 4.16
CA ASP A 270 -6.96 -0.14 3.77
C ASP A 270 -6.99 0.88 4.92
N TYR A 271 -8.05 0.89 5.72
CA TYR A 271 -8.11 1.70 6.94
C TYR A 271 -6.95 1.43 7.89
N GLN A 272 -6.70 0.16 8.21
CA GLN A 272 -5.53 -0.27 9.00
C GLN A 272 -4.21 0.22 8.39
N HIS A 273 -4.04 0.06 7.07
CA HIS A 273 -2.83 0.50 6.39
C HIS A 273 -2.61 2.01 6.40
N ARG A 274 -3.70 2.80 6.37
CA ARG A 274 -3.65 4.25 6.48
C ARG A 274 -3.28 4.70 7.89
N ILE A 275 -4.02 4.24 8.90
CA ILE A 275 -3.74 4.64 10.29
C ILE A 275 -2.40 4.09 10.76
N GLY A 276 -1.94 2.94 10.24
CA GLY A 276 -0.62 2.39 10.50
C GLY A 276 0.55 3.21 9.95
N ARG A 277 0.30 4.36 9.30
CA ARG A 277 1.33 5.37 8.97
C ARG A 277 1.74 6.21 10.19
N THR A 278 0.93 6.19 11.24
CA THR A 278 1.25 6.78 12.56
C THR A 278 1.53 5.70 13.61
N GLY A 279 2.13 6.10 14.75
CA GLY A 279 2.27 5.29 15.96
C GLY A 279 3.23 4.08 15.95
N ARG A 280 4.15 3.96 14.98
CA ARG A 280 5.09 2.82 14.96
C ARG A 280 6.25 2.97 15.96
N ALA A 281 6.81 1.84 16.41
CA ALA A 281 8.00 1.75 17.29
C ALA A 281 7.84 2.36 18.70
N GLY A 282 6.67 2.18 19.32
CA GLY A 282 6.40 2.60 20.71
C GLY A 282 5.95 4.05 20.89
N ALA A 283 5.94 4.86 19.82
CA ALA A 283 5.38 6.21 19.85
C ALA A 283 3.85 6.19 19.74
N SER A 284 3.17 7.11 20.43
CA SER A 284 1.74 7.34 20.23
C SER A 284 1.48 8.06 18.92
N GLY A 285 0.38 7.72 18.26
CA GLY A 285 -0.02 8.32 16.99
C GLY A 285 -1.46 8.84 17.03
N LEU A 286 -1.80 9.81 16.18
CA LEU A 286 -3.17 10.30 16.05
C LEU A 286 -3.72 9.95 14.67
N ALA A 287 -4.87 9.27 14.64
CA ALA A 287 -5.62 9.01 13.42
C ALA A 287 -7.03 9.58 13.52
N ILE A 288 -7.34 10.55 12.66
CA ILE A 288 -8.67 11.19 12.61
C ILE A 288 -9.39 10.73 11.35
N SER A 289 -10.67 10.38 11.47
CA SER A 289 -11.51 10.07 10.32
C SER A 289 -12.69 11.01 10.24
N PHE A 290 -12.87 11.66 9.09
CA PHE A 290 -14.06 12.45 8.81
C PHE A 290 -15.18 11.52 8.36
N VAL A 291 -16.30 11.58 9.06
CA VAL A 291 -17.47 10.75 8.83
C VAL A 291 -18.65 11.66 8.52
N THR A 292 -19.05 11.66 7.25
CA THR A 292 -20.23 12.37 6.77
C THR A 292 -21.48 11.49 6.89
N PRO A 293 -22.70 12.07 6.84
CA PRO A 293 -23.95 11.30 6.87
C PRO A 293 -23.99 10.16 5.82
N ILE A 294 -23.45 10.42 4.62
CA ILE A 294 -23.40 9.45 3.52
C ILE A 294 -22.41 8.31 3.84
N SER A 295 -21.32 8.61 4.54
CA SER A 295 -20.26 7.66 4.84
C SER A 295 -20.45 6.87 6.15
N GLU A 296 -21.42 7.24 6.99
CA GLU A 296 -21.66 6.64 8.31
C GLU A 296 -21.88 5.12 8.24
N ALA A 297 -22.70 4.65 7.29
CA ALA A 297 -22.97 3.22 7.12
C ALA A 297 -21.69 2.45 6.75
N HIS A 298 -20.83 3.05 5.91
CA HIS A 298 -19.56 2.48 5.52
C HIS A 298 -18.56 2.46 6.69
N PHE A 299 -18.50 3.53 7.48
CA PHE A 299 -17.64 3.58 8.66
C PHE A 299 -18.02 2.50 9.68
N ARG A 300 -19.31 2.25 9.89
CA ARG A 300 -19.78 1.14 10.75
C ARG A 300 -19.30 -0.24 10.29
N LEU A 301 -19.16 -0.46 8.97
CA LEU A 301 -18.58 -1.70 8.45
C LEU A 301 -17.08 -1.81 8.78
N ILE A 302 -16.36 -0.68 8.70
CA ILE A 302 -14.95 -0.61 9.10
C ILE A 302 -14.84 -0.92 10.60
N GLU A 303 -15.59 -0.23 11.47
CA GLU A 303 -15.61 -0.46 12.92
C GLU A 303 -15.90 -1.92 13.28
N LYS A 304 -16.92 -2.52 12.65
CA LYS A 304 -17.29 -3.92 12.87
C LYS A 304 -16.15 -4.87 12.52
N ARG A 305 -15.42 -4.61 11.44
CA ARG A 305 -14.26 -5.43 11.02
C ARG A 305 -13.05 -5.21 11.92
N GLN A 306 -12.86 -4.00 12.43
CA GLN A 306 -11.82 -3.66 13.41
C GLN A 306 -12.14 -4.14 14.82
N GLN A 307 -13.39 -4.54 15.07
CA GLN A 307 -13.91 -4.83 16.41
C GLN A 307 -13.73 -3.65 17.39
N GLN A 308 -13.75 -2.42 16.86
CA GLN A 308 -13.55 -1.19 17.62
C GLN A 308 -14.60 -0.18 17.20
N ARG A 309 -15.38 0.30 18.17
CA ARG A 309 -16.39 1.35 17.95
C ARG A 309 -15.86 2.67 18.49
N LEU A 310 -15.91 3.71 17.68
CA LEU A 310 -15.44 5.05 18.04
C LEU A 310 -16.63 5.96 18.34
N VAL A 311 -16.47 6.82 19.34
CA VAL A 311 -17.45 7.88 19.59
C VAL A 311 -17.37 8.87 18.43
N ARG A 312 -18.53 9.33 17.97
CA ARG A 312 -18.63 10.36 16.92
C ARG A 312 -18.50 11.70 17.62
N GLU A 313 -17.33 12.32 17.48
CA GLU A 313 -17.07 13.66 17.98
C GLU A 313 -17.79 14.69 17.11
N GLN A 314 -18.33 15.72 17.75
CA GLN A 314 -18.80 16.92 17.07
C GLN A 314 -17.88 18.08 17.46
N ILE A 315 -17.45 18.85 16.47
CA ILE A 315 -16.62 20.03 16.68
C ILE A 315 -17.53 21.25 16.58
N ALA A 316 -17.42 22.16 17.55
CA ALA A 316 -18.23 23.38 17.60
C ALA A 316 -18.09 24.19 16.30
N GLY A 317 -19.21 24.60 15.70
CA GLY A 317 -19.25 25.30 14.41
C GLY A 317 -19.19 24.40 13.17
N PHE A 318 -19.02 23.08 13.36
CA PHE A 318 -19.03 22.06 12.31
C PHE A 318 -20.07 20.98 12.60
N GLU A 319 -21.11 21.33 13.37
CA GLU A 319 -22.18 20.39 13.68
C GLU A 319 -22.88 19.97 12.40
N VAL A 320 -22.99 18.65 12.21
CA VAL A 320 -23.83 18.10 11.14
C VAL A 320 -25.24 18.61 11.36
N GLN A 321 -25.73 19.40 10.42
CA GLN A 321 -27.12 19.79 10.47
C GLN A 321 -27.95 18.51 10.29
N PRO A 322 -29.02 18.31 11.08
CA PRO A 322 -29.98 17.27 10.77
C PRO A 322 -30.69 17.63 9.45
N ALA A 323 -30.02 17.42 8.32
CA ALA A 323 -30.64 17.36 7.03
C ALA A 323 -31.64 16.21 7.12
N ALA A 324 -32.92 16.56 6.99
CA ALA A 324 -34.06 15.65 6.99
C ALA A 324 -33.61 14.31 6.48
N ILE A 325 -33.63 13.29 7.36
CA ILE A 325 -33.37 11.90 7.03
C ILE A 325 -33.97 11.73 5.64
N LEU A 326 -33.13 11.67 4.60
CA LEU A 326 -33.56 11.10 3.35
C LEU A 326 -33.97 9.74 3.83
N THR A 327 -35.28 9.57 3.93
CA THR A 327 -35.92 8.29 4.08
C THR A 327 -35.37 7.54 2.89
N THR A 328 -34.25 6.85 3.10
CA THR A 328 -33.91 5.68 2.35
C THR A 328 -35.18 4.88 2.49
N ASN A 329 -35.97 4.86 1.43
CA ASN A 329 -37.20 4.12 1.36
C ASN A 329 -36.90 2.78 2.02
N THR A 330 -37.38 2.60 3.24
CA THR A 330 -37.81 1.32 3.77
C THR A 330 -39.06 0.98 2.95
N GLY A 331 -38.82 0.73 1.67
CA GLY A 331 -39.81 0.54 0.63
C GLY A 331 -39.36 -0.71 -0.11
N ALA A 332 -39.90 -1.83 0.37
CA ALA A 332 -39.80 -3.15 -0.24
C ALA A 332 -38.36 -3.68 -0.37
N GLY A 333 -37.88 -4.30 0.72
CA GLY A 333 -37.24 -5.60 0.54
C GLY A 333 -38.17 -6.42 -0.35
N GLY A 334 -37.75 -6.63 -1.60
CA GLY A 334 -38.59 -7.21 -2.63
C GLY A 334 -39.23 -8.46 -2.08
N ILE A 335 -40.57 -8.47 -2.03
CA ILE A 335 -41.34 -9.69 -1.85
C ILE A 335 -40.77 -10.64 -2.90
N LYS A 336 -40.16 -11.73 -2.42
CA LYS A 336 -39.60 -12.80 -3.24
C LYS A 336 -40.76 -13.35 -4.07
N GLY A 337 -40.94 -12.79 -5.28
CA GLY A 337 -41.94 -13.25 -6.21
C GLY A 337 -41.74 -14.75 -6.39
N LYS A 338 -42.83 -15.51 -6.36
CA LYS A 338 -42.89 -16.97 -6.61
C LYS A 338 -42.47 -17.34 -8.05
N ARG A 339 -41.48 -16.66 -8.63
CA ARG A 339 -40.93 -16.95 -9.95
C ARG A 339 -39.64 -17.74 -9.74
N LYS A 340 -39.69 -19.02 -10.08
CA LYS A 340 -38.56 -19.95 -10.08
C LYS A 340 -37.33 -19.31 -10.73
N SER A 341 -36.16 -19.44 -10.10
CA SER A 341 -34.93 -18.88 -10.65
C SER A 341 -34.57 -19.56 -11.98
N LYS A 342 -33.77 -18.90 -12.81
CA LYS A 342 -33.29 -19.47 -14.10
C LYS A 342 -32.58 -20.81 -13.89
N LYS A 343 -31.93 -21.01 -12.74
CA LYS A 343 -31.25 -22.24 -12.34
C LYS A 343 -32.22 -23.36 -11.95
N ASP A 344 -33.38 -23.02 -11.36
CA ASP A 344 -34.43 -23.98 -11.02
C ASP A 344 -35.19 -24.45 -12.27
N LYS A 345 -35.44 -23.55 -13.23
CA LYS A 345 -36.04 -23.90 -14.53
C LYS A 345 -35.17 -24.86 -15.34
N LEU A 346 -33.85 -24.66 -15.31
CA LEU A 346 -32.89 -25.53 -15.99
C LEU A 346 -32.78 -26.92 -15.35
N ARG A 347 -33.01 -27.03 -14.02
CA ARG A 347 -33.03 -28.32 -13.31
C ARG A 347 -34.30 -29.12 -13.55
N GLU A 348 -35.43 -28.48 -13.81
CA GLU A 348 -36.66 -29.18 -14.21
C GLU A 348 -36.61 -29.62 -15.67
N ALA A 349 -36.05 -28.80 -16.57
CA ALA A 349 -35.90 -29.16 -17.98
C ALA A 349 -34.96 -30.35 -18.24
N GLY A 350 -34.05 -30.66 -17.31
CA GLY A 350 -33.16 -31.82 -17.39
C GLY A 350 -33.67 -33.08 -16.67
N LYS A 351 -34.91 -33.10 -16.18
CA LYS A 351 -35.54 -34.26 -15.52
C LYS A 351 -36.65 -34.91 -16.33
N SER A 352 -36.90 -34.42 -17.54
CA SER A 352 -37.84 -35.00 -18.50
C SER A 352 -37.03 -35.46 -19.72
N ASP A 353 -36.37 -36.60 -19.54
CA ASP A 353 -36.11 -37.64 -20.54
C ASP A 353 -35.91 -38.96 -19.79
#